data_AF-A0A6G1F3G9-F1
#
_entry.id   AF-A0A6G1F3G9-F1
#
_cell.length_a   1.000
_cell.length_b   1.000
_cell.length_c   1.000
_cell.angle_alpha   90.00
_cell.angle_beta   90.00
_cell.angle_gamma   90.00
#
_symmetry.space_group_name_H-M   'P 1'
#
loop_
_entity.id
_entity.type
_entity.pdbx_description
1 polymer ?
#
loop_
_entity_poly.entity_id
_entity_poly.type
_entity_poly.pdbx_seq_one_letter_code
_entity_poly.pdbx_strand_id
1 'polypeptide(L)' 'MEIAIRYHPLWANATNQEIDDALEGLEKYIMTKLFDRTFASSAEDVKTDMDILEKIGLLQRFVGHTQGSAQ' A
#
# COMPACT_ATOMS: atom_id res chain seq x y z
N MET A 1 -8.05 -16.46 -6.87
CA MET A 1 -8.87 -15.29 -7.22
C MET A 1 -8.56 -14.85 -8.64
N GLU A 2 -7.30 -14.49 -8.91
CA GLU A 2 -6.83 -14.16 -10.26
C GLU A 2 -7.13 -15.23 -11.32
N ILE A 3 -6.73 -16.48 -11.08
CA ILE A 3 -6.97 -17.61 -11.99
C ILE A 3 -8.47 -17.74 -12.33
N ALA A 4 -9.36 -17.50 -11.35
CA ALA A 4 -10.79 -17.63 -11.56
C ALA A 4 -11.34 -16.55 -12.49
N ILE A 5 -10.81 -15.31 -12.45
CA ILE A 5 -11.22 -14.22 -13.35
C ILE A 5 -10.57 -14.39 -14.73
N ARG A 6 -9.25 -14.65 -14.77
CA ARG A 6 -8.47 -14.73 -16.01
C ARG A 6 -8.91 -15.87 -16.92
N TYR A 7 -9.36 -16.99 -16.37
CA TYR A 7 -9.76 -18.17 -17.14
C TYR A 7 -11.28 -18.42 -17.14
N HIS A 8 -12.08 -17.48 -16.64
CA HIS A 8 -13.53 -17.63 -16.69
C HIS A 8 -14.04 -17.53 -18.13
N PRO A 9 -14.93 -18.43 -18.62
CA PRO A 9 -15.46 -18.35 -19.98
C PRO A 9 -16.16 -17.02 -20.30
N LEU A 10 -16.81 -16.38 -19.32
CA LEU A 10 -17.45 -15.06 -19.50
C LEU A 10 -16.45 -13.91 -19.71
N TRP A 11 -15.18 -14.11 -19.35
CA TRP A 11 -14.11 -13.11 -19.49
C TRP A 11 -13.15 -13.46 -20.64
N ALA A 12 -13.48 -14.47 -21.46
CA ALA A 12 -12.58 -14.96 -22.52
C ALA A 12 -12.20 -13.91 -23.57
N ASN A 13 -13.00 -12.84 -23.71
CA ASN A 13 -12.76 -11.74 -24.65
C ASN A 13 -12.28 -10.45 -23.97
N ALA A 14 -12.09 -10.47 -22.65
CA ALA A 14 -11.54 -9.32 -21.93
C ALA A 14 -10.06 -9.16 -22.28
N THR A 15 -9.64 -7.91 -22.46
CA THR A 15 -8.24 -7.55 -22.62
C THR A 15 -7.48 -7.77 -21.31
N ASN A 16 -6.15 -7.91 -21.39
CA ASN A 16 -5.33 -8.00 -20.18
C ASN A 16 -5.52 -6.79 -19.26
N GLN A 17 -5.68 -5.59 -19.80
CA GLN A 17 -5.91 -4.39 -19.00
C GLN A 17 -7.24 -4.47 -18.23
N GLU A 18 -8.33 -4.91 -18.87
CA GLU A 18 -9.63 -5.07 -18.18
C GLU A 18 -9.57 -6.13 -17.08
N ILE A 19 -8.77 -7.18 -17.27
CA ILE A 19 -8.52 -8.19 -16.23
C ILE A 19 -7.74 -7.58 -15.07
N ASP A 20 -6.68 -6.83 -15.34
CA ASP A 20 -5.85 -6.21 -14.31
C ASP A 20 -6.66 -5.16 -13.52
N ASP A 21 -7.45 -4.32 -14.20
CA ASP A 21 -8.34 -3.33 -13.58
C ASP A 21 -9.40 -4.01 -12.68
N ALA A 22 -9.96 -5.14 -13.13
CA ALA A 22 -10.93 -5.90 -12.34
C ALA A 22 -10.30 -6.53 -11.09
N LEU A 23 -9.05 -6.98 -11.18
CA LEU A 23 -8.31 -7.53 -10.04
C LEU A 23 -7.96 -6.43 -9.03
N GLU A 24 -7.52 -5.26 -9.49
CA GLU A 24 -7.30 -4.09 -8.62
C GLU A 24 -8.60 -3.68 -7.92
N GLY A 25 -9.71 -3.61 -8.66
CA GLY A 25 -11.02 -3.29 -8.08
C GLY A 25 -11.46 -4.29 -7.01
N LEU A 26 -11.19 -5.57 -7.23
CA LEU A 26 -11.50 -6.63 -6.28
C LEU A 26 -10.61 -6.58 -5.03
N GLU A 27 -9.29 -6.37 -5.21
CA GLU A 27 -8.36 -6.13 -4.10
C GLU A 27 -8.84 -4.95 -3.26
N LYS A 28 -9.13 -3.81 -3.90
CA LYS A 28 -9.66 -2.62 -3.22
C LYS A 28 -10.93 -2.94 -2.43
N TYR A 29 -11.89 -3.63 -3.02
CA TYR A 29 -13.14 -3.98 -2.34
C TYR A 29 -12.88 -4.82 -1.10
N ILE A 30 -12.10 -5.89 -1.22
CA ILE A 30 -11.82 -6.83 -0.13
C ILE A 30 -10.99 -6.15 0.96
N MET A 31 -9.88 -5.51 0.58
CA MET A 31 -8.97 -4.86 1.52
C MET A 31 -9.65 -3.70 2.26
N THR A 32 -10.56 -2.96 1.61
CA THR A 32 -11.36 -1.94 2.29
C THR A 32 -12.26 -2.55 3.36
N LYS A 33 -12.86 -3.71 3.11
CA LYS A 33 -13.75 -4.38 4.08
C LYS A 33 -12.99 -5.06 5.22
N LEU A 34 -11.76 -5.48 4.98
CA LEU A 34 -10.92 -6.14 5.98
C LEU A 34 -9.97 -5.19 6.70
N PHE A 35 -9.89 -3.92 6.29
CA PHE A 35 -8.92 -2.93 6.78
C PHE A 35 -8.76 -2.94 8.30
N ASP A 36 -9.85 -2.78 9.06
CA ASP A 36 -9.81 -2.72 10.53
C ASP A 36 -9.25 -3.99 11.19
N ARG A 37 -9.23 -5.12 10.48
CA ARG A 37 -8.74 -6.40 10.99
C ARG A 37 -7.32 -6.71 10.55
N THR A 38 -6.86 -6.14 9.44
CA THR A 38 -5.59 -6.51 8.80
C THR A 38 -4.55 -5.42 8.89
N PHE A 39 -4.95 -4.15 8.88
CA PHE A 39 -4.02 -3.02 8.93
C PHE A 39 -3.48 -2.81 10.35
N ALA A 40 -2.14 -2.78 10.50
CA ALA A 40 -1.44 -2.62 11.78
C ALA A 40 -2.00 -3.52 12.90
N SER A 41 -2.39 -4.75 12.53
CA SER A 41 -3.14 -5.64 13.42
C SER A 41 -2.26 -6.31 14.49
N SER A 42 -0.93 -6.36 14.29
CA SER A 42 0.00 -6.90 15.26
C SER A 42 0.68 -5.81 16.09
N ALA A 43 1.03 -6.14 17.34
CA ALA A 43 1.79 -5.24 18.20
C ALA A 43 3.20 -4.92 17.65
N GLU A 44 3.75 -5.81 16.82
CA GLU A 44 5.02 -5.61 16.14
C GLU A 44 4.89 -4.51 15.07
N ASP A 45 3.85 -4.56 14.23
CA ASP A 45 3.59 -3.52 13.21
C ASP A 45 3.46 -2.14 13.86
N VAL A 46 2.65 -2.03 14.92
CA VAL A 46 2.44 -0.76 15.65
C VAL A 46 3.75 -0.23 16.24
N LYS A 47 4.59 -1.11 16.78
CA LYS A 47 5.89 -0.72 17.33
C LYS A 47 6.82 -0.22 16.21
N THR A 48 6.89 -0.95 15.10
CA THR A 48 7.72 -0.59 13.96
C THR A 48 7.30 0.75 13.37
N ASP A 49 5.99 1.01 13.25
CA ASP A 49 5.48 2.31 12.79
C ASP A 49 5.94 3.46 13.69
N MET A 50 5.89 3.28 15.01
CA MET A 50 6.36 4.29 15.97
C MET A 50 7.87 4.52 15.90
N ASP A 51 8.65 3.44 15.83
CA ASP A 51 10.11 3.52 15.72
C ASP A 51 10.54 4.25 14.43
N ILE A 52 9.84 4.01 13.33
CA ILE A 52 10.09 4.68 12.04
C ILE A 52 9.69 6.16 12.13
N LEU A 53 8.52 6.47 12.70
CA LEU A 53 8.04 7.84 12.88
C LEU A 53 9.04 8.68 13.68
N GLU A 54 9.56 8.13 14.79
CA GLU A 54 10.57 8.80 15.62
C GLU A 54 11.85 9.08 14.81
N LYS A 55 12.39 8.06 14.13
CA LYS A 55 13.62 8.19 13.34
C LYS A 55 13.49 9.21 12.22
N ILE A 56 12.36 9.21 11.51
CA ILE A 56 12.07 10.21 10.47
C ILE A 56 12.04 11.61 11.08
N GLY A 57 11.36 11.78 12.22
CA GLY A 57 11.30 13.07 12.92
C GLY A 57 12.68 13.58 13.35
N LEU A 58 13.57 12.70 13.83
CA LEU A 58 14.95 13.06 14.16
C LEU A 58 15.73 13.50 12.92
N LEU A 59 15.65 12.73 11.83
CA LEU A 59 16.39 13.01 10.59
C LEU A 59 15.93 14.29 9.89
N GLN A 60 14.61 14.54 9.86
CA GLN A 60 14.05 15.74 9.24
C GLN A 60 14.63 17.04 9.82
N ARG A 61 15.00 17.05 11.11
CA ARG A 61 15.65 18.19 11.77
C ARG A 61 17.02 18.54 11.20
N PHE A 62 17.71 17.58 10.59
CA PHE A 62 19.04 17.76 10.01
C PHE A 62 18.98 17.88 8.49
N VAL A 63 18.08 17.15 7.83
CA VAL A 63 17.97 17.10 6.36
C VAL A 63 17.24 18.33 5.78
N GLY A 64 16.38 19.01 6.56
CA GLY A 64 15.62 20.18 6.10
C GLY A 64 16.31 21.55 6.27
N HIS A 65 17.45 21.63 6.97
CA HIS A 65 18.10 22.90 7.34
C HIS A 65 19.38 23.24 6.57
N THR A 66 19.68 22.55 5.46
CA THR A 66 20.71 22.98 4.51
C THR A 66 20.13 23.98 3.50
N GLN A 67 19.65 25.13 3.98
CA GLN A 67 19.64 26.34 3.14
C GLN A 67 20.85 27.21 3.54
N GLY A 68 21.86 27.13 2.67
CA GLY A 68 22.90 28.12 2.41
C GLY A 68 23.31 29.07 3.53
N SER A 69 24.29 28.67 4.35
CA SER A 69 25.32 29.61 4.80
C SER A 69 26.47 29.59 3.78
N ALA A 70 26.21 30.13 2.59
CA ALA A 70 27.28 30.60 1.71
C ALA A 70 27.46 32.09 2.01
N GLN A 71 28.54 32.39 2.73
CA GLN A 71 29.12 33.73 2.80
C GLN A 71 29.63 34.16 1.41
#